data_AF-A0A1Q7DJN6-F1
#
_entry.id   AF-A0A1Q7DJN6-F1
#
_cell.length_a   1.000
_cell.length_b   1.000
_cell.length_c   1.000
_cell.angle_alpha   90.00
_cell.angle_beta   90.00
_cell.angle_gamma   90.00
#
_symmetry.space_group_name_H-M   'P 1'
#
loop_
_entity.id
_entity.type
_entity.pdbx_description
1 polymer ?
#
loop_
_entity_poly.entity_id
_entity_poly.type
_entity_poly.pdbx_seq_one_letter_code
_entity_poly.pdbx_strand_id
1 'polypeptide(L)'
;MADHRQVLIVDDDAQVREVLVQIYLSAGYDCLQAGDGKEGLAVFKHARPPLTVTDLKMPVMDGIQLVAAVRNLDQDAAVVVLTGAPEVRTAIESLKLGASDFIMKPVNVEELLIASDRALERRQLLIERRQYQELLERRVEEATRDVQLAYRQLKDTYRATLESLGAALDSRDVGTESHSRRVHGYALATARAHGVSEDELPDLAHGVLLHDIGKIGIPDAILLKPGPLTKEEWTIMRTHPEIGKRLIENIPFLKGAVPIVYCHHERWDGNGYPTGLRAEEIPLGARIFAVVDAFDAMTFDRPYSKAISFEAAKAEIVRCAGSHFDPAVVTSFLKVPNALLEEIRQKSVEP
;
A
#
# COMPACT_ATOMS: atom_id res chain seq x y z
N MET A 1 4.00 -32.58 -27.97
CA MET A 1 2.82 -33.36 -28.38
C MET A 1 2.93 -34.86 -28.08
N ALA A 2 4.09 -35.38 -27.63
CA ALA A 2 4.28 -36.82 -27.35
C ALA A 2 4.06 -37.25 -25.88
N ASP A 3 4.00 -36.32 -24.92
CA ASP A 3 4.10 -36.63 -23.48
C ASP A 3 2.75 -36.92 -22.79
N HIS A 4 1.62 -36.65 -23.47
CA HIS A 4 0.27 -36.76 -22.89
C HIS A 4 -0.35 -38.17 -22.94
N ARG A 5 0.34 -39.14 -23.56
CA ARG A 5 -0.22 -40.48 -23.80
C ARG A 5 0.66 -41.60 -23.28
N GLN A 6 1.46 -41.38 -22.25
CA GLN A 6 2.20 -42.46 -21.61
C GLN A 6 1.45 -42.99 -20.40
N VAL A 7 1.38 -44.32 -20.25
CA VAL A 7 0.78 -44.98 -19.09
C VAL A 7 1.77 -45.96 -18.47
N LEU A 8 1.95 -45.89 -17.16
CA LEU A 8 2.67 -46.92 -16.41
C LEU A 8 1.68 -47.96 -15.89
N ILE A 9 1.87 -49.21 -16.30
CA ILE A 9 1.07 -50.35 -15.89
C ILE A 9 1.88 -51.19 -14.90
N VAL A 10 1.37 -51.34 -13.69
CA VAL A 10 2.02 -52.08 -12.60
C VAL A 10 1.08 -53.20 -12.15
N ASP A 11 1.46 -54.45 -12.43
CA ASP A 11 0.71 -55.65 -12.02
C ASP A 11 1.73 -56.81 -11.97
N ASP A 12 1.66 -57.65 -10.94
CA ASP A 12 2.58 -58.77 -10.74
C ASP A 12 2.25 -59.98 -11.62
N ASP A 13 1.00 -60.08 -12.09
CA ASP A 13 0.60 -61.07 -13.07
C ASP A 13 0.98 -60.60 -14.49
N ALA A 14 1.94 -61.31 -15.10
CA ALA A 14 2.42 -61.01 -16.44
C ALA A 14 1.33 -61.10 -17.52
N GLN A 15 0.35 -62.01 -17.36
CA GLN A 15 -0.74 -62.16 -18.33
C GLN A 15 -1.72 -60.98 -18.23
N VAL A 16 -2.07 -60.57 -17.00
CA VAL A 16 -2.94 -59.40 -16.78
C VAL A 16 -2.25 -58.14 -17.31
N ARG A 17 -0.97 -57.96 -17.02
CA ARG A 17 -0.17 -56.83 -17.50
C ARG A 17 -0.12 -56.78 -19.03
N GLU A 18 0.06 -57.92 -19.71
CA GLU A 18 0.08 -57.99 -21.17
C GLU A 18 -1.28 -57.60 -21.78
N VAL A 19 -2.39 -58.05 -21.19
CA VAL A 19 -3.74 -57.65 -21.62
C VAL A 19 -3.97 -56.15 -21.46
N LEU A 20 -3.59 -55.57 -20.31
CA LEU A 20 -3.72 -54.13 -20.07
C LEU A 20 -2.88 -53.32 -21.07
N VAL A 21 -1.66 -53.77 -21.37
CA VAL A 21 -0.80 -53.16 -22.39
C VAL A 21 -1.47 -53.17 -23.75
N GLN A 22 -2.08 -54.28 -24.18
CA GLN A 22 -2.78 -54.35 -25.47
C GLN A 22 -3.98 -53.39 -25.52
N ILE A 23 -4.74 -53.27 -24.42
CA ILE A 23 -5.86 -52.33 -24.30
C ILE A 23 -5.38 -50.89 -24.50
N TYR A 24 -4.36 -50.47 -23.76
CA TYR A 24 -3.85 -49.10 -23.81
C TYR A 24 -3.12 -48.77 -25.12
N LEU A 25 -2.35 -49.71 -25.68
CA LEU A 25 -1.75 -49.56 -27.01
C LEU A 25 -2.82 -49.35 -28.08
N SER A 26 -3.92 -50.12 -28.02
CA SER A 26 -5.04 -49.97 -28.97
C SER A 26 -5.76 -48.63 -28.83
N ALA A 27 -5.78 -48.05 -27.62
CA ALA A 27 -6.28 -46.70 -27.36
C ALA A 27 -5.25 -45.59 -27.70
N GLY A 28 -4.05 -45.96 -28.15
CA GLY A 28 -3.01 -45.04 -28.60
C GLY A 28 -2.13 -44.48 -27.48
N TYR A 29 -1.96 -45.22 -26.39
CA TYR A 29 -1.03 -44.90 -25.31
C TYR A 29 0.30 -45.65 -25.47
N ASP A 30 1.40 -44.99 -25.10
CA ASP A 30 2.71 -45.61 -24.91
C ASP A 30 2.76 -46.26 -23.51
N CYS A 31 3.02 -47.56 -23.47
CA CYS A 31 2.96 -48.32 -22.23
C CYS A 31 4.34 -48.54 -21.61
N LEU A 32 4.52 -48.09 -20.38
CA LEU A 32 5.58 -48.51 -19.47
C LEU A 32 5.06 -49.64 -18.58
N GLN A 33 5.93 -50.56 -18.19
CA GLN A 33 5.56 -51.75 -17.43
C GLN A 33 6.44 -51.91 -16.19
N ALA A 34 5.85 -52.46 -15.13
CA ALA A 34 6.56 -52.93 -13.95
C ALA A 34 5.82 -54.13 -13.34
N GLY A 35 6.57 -55.04 -12.71
CA GLY A 35 6.05 -56.26 -12.08
C GLY A 35 5.72 -56.10 -10.59
N ASP A 36 6.13 -55.02 -9.93
CA ASP A 36 5.76 -54.72 -8.56
C ASP A 36 5.78 -53.21 -8.29
N GLY A 37 5.24 -52.78 -7.14
CA GLY A 37 5.17 -51.36 -6.79
C GLY A 37 6.53 -50.66 -6.65
N LYS A 38 7.60 -51.38 -6.27
CA LYS A 38 8.93 -50.80 -6.09
C LYS A 38 9.59 -50.54 -7.45
N GLU A 39 9.46 -51.48 -8.38
CA GLU A 39 9.85 -51.28 -9.78
C GLU A 39 9.01 -50.17 -10.42
N GLY A 40 7.69 -50.19 -10.22
CA GLY A 40 6.78 -49.15 -10.71
C GLY A 40 7.17 -47.75 -10.24
N LEU A 41 7.52 -47.60 -8.96
CA LEU A 41 8.00 -46.33 -8.42
C LEU A 41 9.33 -45.89 -9.04
N ALA A 42 10.23 -46.83 -9.35
CA ALA A 42 11.50 -46.51 -10.00
C ALA A 42 11.28 -46.01 -11.44
N VAL A 43 10.39 -46.67 -12.19
CA VAL A 43 9.99 -46.25 -13.54
C VAL A 43 9.31 -44.88 -13.49
N PHE A 44 8.38 -44.66 -12.55
CA PHE A 44 7.71 -43.38 -12.38
C PHE A 44 8.68 -42.24 -12.09
N LYS A 45 9.69 -42.46 -11.24
CA LYS A 45 10.72 -41.46 -10.92
C LYS A 45 11.49 -40.99 -12.15
N HIS A 46 11.75 -41.90 -13.09
CA HIS A 46 12.54 -41.61 -14.29
C HIS A 46 11.70 -41.00 -15.41
N ALA A 47 10.56 -41.62 -15.73
CA ALA A 47 9.77 -41.26 -16.91
C ALA A 47 8.62 -40.27 -16.61
N ARG A 48 8.16 -40.18 -15.35
CA ARG A 48 7.06 -39.30 -14.92
C ARG A 48 5.80 -39.37 -15.81
N PRO A 49 5.27 -40.58 -16.08
CA PRO A 49 4.12 -40.74 -16.97
C PRO A 49 2.89 -39.98 -16.43
N PRO A 50 2.04 -39.45 -17.33
CA PRO A 50 0.86 -38.70 -16.95
C PRO A 50 -0.18 -39.57 -16.20
N LEU A 51 -0.23 -40.88 -16.49
CA LEU A 51 -1.13 -41.86 -15.89
C LEU A 51 -0.36 -43.08 -15.35
N THR A 52 -0.72 -43.52 -14.16
CA THR A 52 -0.29 -44.81 -13.59
C THR A 52 -1.52 -45.67 -13.33
N VAL A 53 -1.50 -46.92 -13.78
CA VAL A 53 -2.52 -47.94 -13.53
C VAL A 53 -1.84 -49.05 -12.74
N THR A 54 -2.32 -49.33 -11.54
CA THR A 54 -1.68 -50.30 -10.64
C THR A 54 -2.67 -51.30 -10.10
N ASP A 55 -2.28 -52.58 -10.00
CA ASP A 55 -2.99 -53.51 -9.13
C ASP A 55 -2.86 -53.09 -7.66
N LEU A 56 -3.87 -53.42 -6.88
CA LEU A 56 -3.92 -53.13 -5.46
C LEU A 56 -3.02 -54.07 -4.64
N LYS A 57 -3.00 -55.38 -4.96
CA LYS A 57 -2.34 -56.44 -4.18
C LYS A 57 -1.17 -57.04 -4.95
N MET A 58 0.02 -56.49 -4.71
CA MET A 58 1.26 -56.95 -5.33
C MET A 58 2.30 -57.31 -4.25
N PRO A 59 3.26 -58.20 -4.53
CA PRO A 59 4.39 -58.48 -3.65
C PRO A 59 5.31 -57.26 -3.50
N VAL A 60 6.12 -57.24 -2.44
CA VAL A 60 7.15 -56.21 -2.13
C VAL A 60 6.59 -54.84 -1.78
N MET A 61 5.85 -54.20 -2.68
CA MET A 61 5.17 -52.93 -2.49
C MET A 61 3.80 -53.01 -3.16
N ASP A 62 2.75 -52.81 -2.36
CA ASP A 62 1.37 -52.88 -2.84
C ASP A 62 0.93 -51.59 -3.57
N GLY A 63 -0.23 -51.64 -4.22
CA GLY A 63 -0.74 -50.50 -4.99
C GLY A 63 -1.04 -49.26 -4.14
N ILE A 64 -1.41 -49.47 -2.86
CA ILE A 64 -1.70 -48.37 -1.93
C ILE A 64 -0.41 -47.61 -1.59
N GLN A 65 0.64 -48.35 -1.26
CA GLN A 65 1.98 -47.81 -1.00
C GLN A 65 2.54 -47.10 -2.24
N LEU A 66 2.31 -47.65 -3.44
CA LEU A 66 2.70 -47.02 -4.69
C LEU A 66 1.95 -45.70 -4.93
N VAL A 67 0.62 -45.65 -4.74
CA VAL A 67 -0.18 -44.43 -4.86
C VAL A 67 0.39 -43.33 -3.95
N ALA A 68 0.60 -43.65 -2.67
CA ALA A 68 1.15 -42.69 -1.72
C ALA A 68 2.55 -42.19 -2.13
N ALA A 69 3.42 -43.10 -2.58
CA ALA A 69 4.77 -42.76 -3.02
C ALA A 69 4.79 -41.89 -4.30
N VAL A 70 3.94 -42.20 -5.27
CA VAL A 70 3.78 -41.43 -6.51
C VAL A 70 3.23 -40.03 -6.22
N ARG A 71 2.18 -39.93 -5.39
CA ARG A 71 1.56 -38.66 -5.00
C ARG A 71 2.49 -37.76 -4.18
N ASN A 72 3.38 -38.34 -3.39
CA ASN A 72 4.43 -37.59 -2.69
C ASN A 72 5.49 -37.03 -3.65
N LEU A 73 5.75 -37.70 -4.77
CA LEU A 73 6.71 -37.25 -5.77
C LEU A 73 6.10 -36.28 -6.79
N ASP A 74 4.80 -36.40 -7.06
CA ASP A 74 4.02 -35.54 -7.96
C ASP A 74 2.58 -35.45 -7.44
N GLN A 75 2.24 -34.29 -6.89
CA GLN A 75 0.91 -34.01 -6.32
C GLN A 75 -0.20 -33.90 -7.37
N ASP A 76 0.12 -33.97 -8.66
CA ASP A 76 -0.87 -33.97 -9.75
C ASP A 76 -0.93 -35.33 -10.47
N ALA A 77 -0.12 -36.30 -10.05
CA ALA A 77 -0.09 -37.62 -10.66
C ALA A 77 -1.48 -38.27 -10.67
N ALA A 78 -1.89 -38.76 -11.84
CA ALA A 78 -3.11 -39.51 -12.02
C ALA A 78 -2.83 -41.00 -11.77
N VAL A 79 -3.48 -41.59 -10.77
CA VAL A 79 -3.30 -43.00 -10.44
C VAL A 79 -4.63 -43.72 -10.40
N VAL A 80 -4.83 -44.71 -11.26
CA VAL A 80 -6.01 -45.58 -11.29
C VAL A 80 -5.65 -46.92 -10.68
N VAL A 81 -6.45 -47.38 -9.71
CA VAL A 81 -6.17 -48.62 -8.98
C VAL A 81 -7.10 -49.75 -9.43
N LEU A 82 -6.55 -50.90 -9.78
CA LEU A 82 -7.29 -52.11 -10.09
C LEU A 82 -7.46 -52.93 -8.81
N THR A 83 -8.68 -53.35 -8.48
CA THR A 83 -8.99 -54.06 -7.23
C THR A 83 -9.82 -55.33 -7.46
N GLY A 84 -9.56 -56.38 -6.69
CA GLY A 84 -10.40 -57.59 -6.65
C GLY A 84 -11.59 -57.46 -5.67
N ALA A 85 -12.62 -58.30 -5.84
CA ALA A 85 -13.90 -58.28 -5.09
C ALA A 85 -13.81 -58.15 -3.54
N PRO A 86 -14.91 -57.77 -2.84
CA PRO A 86 -15.70 -56.55 -2.92
C PRO A 86 -15.53 -55.73 -1.62
N GLU A 87 -14.32 -55.61 -1.08
CA GLU A 87 -14.09 -54.83 0.15
C GLU A 87 -14.07 -53.34 -0.18
N VAL A 88 -15.26 -52.72 -0.14
CA VAL A 88 -15.48 -51.27 -0.28
C VAL A 88 -14.50 -50.44 0.58
N ARG A 89 -14.05 -50.99 1.72
CA ARG A 89 -13.06 -50.34 2.61
C ARG A 89 -11.74 -50.06 1.90
N THR A 90 -11.25 -51.00 1.10
CA THR A 90 -9.95 -50.91 0.44
C THR A 90 -9.99 -49.96 -0.75
N ALA A 91 -11.12 -49.89 -1.45
CA ALA A 91 -11.39 -48.87 -2.46
C ALA A 91 -11.50 -47.46 -1.86
N ILE A 92 -12.09 -47.32 -0.67
CA ILE A 92 -12.14 -46.03 0.05
C ILE A 92 -10.74 -45.62 0.52
N GLU A 93 -9.92 -46.57 0.97
CA GLU A 93 -8.56 -46.30 1.43
C GLU A 93 -7.66 -45.80 0.29
N SER A 94 -7.74 -46.39 -0.91
CA SER A 94 -6.98 -45.91 -2.07
C SER A 94 -7.37 -44.48 -2.48
N LEU A 95 -8.66 -44.15 -2.47
CA LEU A 95 -9.15 -42.78 -2.75
C LEU A 95 -8.67 -41.78 -1.69
N LYS A 96 -8.69 -42.16 -0.41
CA LYS A 96 -8.17 -41.32 0.69
C LYS A 96 -6.67 -41.03 0.55
N LEU A 97 -5.92 -41.96 -0.03
CA LEU A 97 -4.49 -41.83 -0.24
C LEU A 97 -4.13 -41.15 -1.57
N GLY A 98 -5.13 -40.73 -2.34
CA GLY A 98 -4.96 -39.88 -3.52
C GLY A 98 -5.00 -40.61 -4.86
N ALA A 99 -5.54 -41.84 -4.91
CA ALA A 99 -5.92 -42.44 -6.18
C ALA A 99 -7.00 -41.59 -6.87
N SER A 100 -6.89 -41.46 -8.19
CA SER A 100 -7.83 -40.70 -9.02
C SER A 100 -9.15 -41.45 -9.20
N ASP A 101 -9.08 -42.77 -9.35
CA ASP A 101 -10.23 -43.66 -9.49
C ASP A 101 -9.84 -45.11 -9.16
N PHE A 102 -10.81 -46.02 -9.09
CA PHE A 102 -10.57 -47.45 -8.98
C PHE A 102 -11.45 -48.24 -9.95
N ILE A 103 -10.96 -49.39 -10.42
CA ILE A 103 -11.68 -50.32 -11.31
C ILE A 103 -11.72 -51.70 -10.67
N MET A 104 -12.89 -52.33 -10.68
CA MET A 104 -13.03 -53.70 -10.16
C MET A 104 -12.63 -54.75 -11.21
N LYS A 105 -11.93 -55.80 -10.77
CA LYS A 105 -11.62 -56.99 -11.57
C LYS A 105 -12.87 -57.92 -11.61
N PRO A 106 -13.21 -58.55 -12.75
CA PRO A 106 -12.52 -58.51 -14.03
C PRO A 106 -12.67 -57.16 -14.74
N VAL A 107 -11.56 -56.65 -15.28
CA VAL A 107 -11.47 -55.30 -15.86
C VAL A 107 -12.34 -55.20 -17.11
N ASN A 108 -13.27 -54.24 -17.12
CA ASN A 108 -13.99 -53.83 -18.33
C ASN A 108 -13.16 -52.78 -19.08
N VAL A 109 -12.95 -53.00 -20.39
CA VAL A 109 -12.12 -52.13 -21.25
C VAL A 109 -12.67 -50.70 -21.29
N GLU A 110 -13.98 -50.54 -21.46
CA GLU A 110 -14.62 -49.23 -21.57
C GLU A 110 -14.55 -48.47 -20.24
N GLU A 111 -14.81 -49.16 -19.12
CA GLU A 111 -14.71 -48.58 -17.79
C GLU A 111 -13.28 -48.11 -17.46
N LEU A 112 -12.27 -48.93 -17.80
CA LEU A 112 -10.86 -48.60 -17.61
C LEU A 112 -10.46 -47.34 -18.36
N LEU A 113 -10.83 -47.24 -19.65
CA LEU A 113 -10.48 -46.08 -20.48
C LEU A 113 -11.20 -44.81 -19.98
N ILE A 114 -12.48 -44.90 -19.59
CA ILE A 114 -13.22 -43.77 -19.01
C ILE A 114 -12.59 -43.29 -17.69
N ALA A 115 -12.19 -44.21 -16.82
CA ALA A 115 -11.52 -43.87 -15.56
C ALA A 115 -10.17 -43.18 -15.82
N SER A 116 -9.41 -43.67 -16.80
CA SER A 116 -8.12 -43.11 -17.19
C SER A 116 -8.23 -41.72 -17.79
N ASP A 117 -9.19 -41.49 -18.71
CA ASP A 117 -9.43 -40.17 -19.29
C ASP A 117 -9.84 -39.16 -18.22
N ARG A 118 -10.74 -39.54 -17.31
CA ARG A 118 -11.17 -38.68 -16.20
C ARG A 118 -10.02 -38.36 -15.24
N ALA A 119 -9.15 -39.33 -14.98
CA ALA A 119 -7.98 -39.15 -14.13
C ALA A 119 -6.97 -38.18 -14.77
N LEU A 120 -6.76 -38.26 -16.08
CA LEU A 120 -5.90 -37.37 -16.86
C LEU A 120 -6.48 -35.95 -16.99
N GLU A 121 -7.78 -35.82 -17.26
CA GLU A 121 -8.47 -34.52 -17.31
C GLU A 121 -8.36 -33.80 -15.96
N ARG A 122 -8.59 -34.53 -14.85
CA ARG A 122 -8.43 -33.97 -13.50
C ARG A 122 -7.00 -33.51 -13.24
N ARG A 123 -5.99 -34.29 -13.65
CA ARG A 123 -4.58 -33.89 -13.56
C ARG A 123 -4.31 -32.59 -14.33
N GLN A 124 -4.80 -32.51 -15.56
CA GLN A 124 -4.61 -31.34 -16.41
C GLN A 124 -5.22 -30.07 -15.77
N LEU A 125 -6.44 -30.18 -15.24
CA LEU A 125 -7.11 -29.08 -14.54
C LEU A 125 -6.35 -28.64 -13.27
N LEU A 126 -5.75 -29.58 -12.52
CA LEU A 126 -4.95 -29.25 -11.34
C LEU A 126 -3.68 -28.48 -11.70
N ILE A 127 -3.00 -28.89 -12.78
CA ILE A 127 -1.80 -28.22 -13.30
C ILE A 127 -2.15 -26.82 -13.79
N GLU A 128 -3.20 -26.68 -14.61
CA GLU A 128 -3.65 -25.38 -15.13
C GLU A 128 -4.06 -24.44 -13.99
N ARG A 129 -4.79 -24.94 -12.99
CA ARG A 129 -5.17 -24.15 -11.83
C ARG A 129 -3.94 -23.62 -11.09
N ARG A 130 -2.93 -24.47 -10.84
CA ARG A 130 -1.69 -24.05 -10.17
C ARG A 130 -0.97 -22.96 -10.97
N GLN A 131 -0.79 -23.17 -12.27
CA GLN A 131 -0.14 -22.19 -13.15
C GLN A 131 -0.90 -20.86 -13.18
N TYR A 132 -2.23 -20.91 -13.21
CA TYR A 132 -3.07 -19.72 -13.18
C TYR A 132 -2.96 -18.99 -11.84
N GLN A 133 -2.92 -19.72 -10.72
CA GLN A 133 -2.70 -19.14 -9.39
C GLN A 133 -1.35 -18.42 -9.30
N GLU A 134 -0.26 -19.06 -9.72
CA GLU A 134 1.07 -18.45 -9.72
C GLU A 134 1.13 -17.19 -10.60
N LEU A 135 0.50 -17.22 -11.78
CA LEU A 135 0.43 -16.05 -12.65
C LEU A 135 -0.39 -14.91 -12.03
N LEU A 136 -1.52 -15.23 -11.40
CA LEU A 136 -2.38 -14.24 -10.76
C LEU A 136 -1.68 -13.59 -9.57
N GLU A 137 -0.98 -14.36 -8.74
CA GLU A 137 -0.18 -13.86 -7.62
C GLU A 137 0.85 -12.85 -8.10
N ARG A 138 1.64 -13.20 -9.14
CA ARG A 138 2.61 -12.26 -9.75
C ARG A 138 1.95 -10.98 -10.25
N ARG A 139 0.81 -11.09 -10.95
CA ARG A 139 0.09 -9.91 -11.47
C ARG A 139 -0.44 -9.02 -10.35
N VAL A 140 -0.91 -9.59 -9.25
CA VAL A 140 -1.38 -8.83 -8.08
C VAL A 140 -0.21 -8.09 -7.42
N GLU A 141 0.95 -8.75 -7.27
CA GLU A 141 2.16 -8.11 -6.75
C GLU A 141 2.63 -6.95 -7.62
N GLU A 142 2.71 -7.16 -8.94
CA GLU A 142 3.08 -6.13 -9.90
C GLU A 142 2.10 -4.94 -9.89
N ALA A 143 0.80 -5.21 -10.00
CA ALA A 143 -0.22 -4.16 -9.98
C ALA A 143 -0.22 -3.38 -8.65
N THR A 144 -0.03 -4.06 -7.51
CA THR A 144 0.06 -3.39 -6.20
C THR A 144 1.26 -2.46 -6.15
N ARG A 145 2.42 -2.90 -6.67
CA ARG A 145 3.63 -2.09 -6.74
C ARG A 145 3.45 -0.86 -7.63
N ASP A 146 2.83 -1.02 -8.80
CA ASP A 146 2.58 0.06 -9.74
C ASP A 146 1.63 1.12 -9.15
N VAL A 147 0.55 0.68 -8.49
CA VAL A 147 -0.37 1.58 -7.78
C VAL A 147 0.36 2.36 -6.69
N GLN A 148 1.22 1.72 -5.90
CA GLN A 148 2.00 2.40 -4.85
C GLN A 148 3.01 3.40 -5.42
N LEU A 149 3.61 3.12 -6.58
CA LEU A 149 4.50 4.05 -7.27
C LEU A 149 3.74 5.25 -7.81
N ALA A 150 2.63 5.01 -8.52
CA ALA A 150 1.78 6.06 -9.05
C ALA A 150 1.22 6.96 -7.93
N TYR A 151 0.80 6.37 -6.80
CA TYR A 151 0.33 7.14 -5.64
C TYR A 151 1.41 8.04 -5.05
N ARG A 152 2.65 7.54 -4.93
CA ARG A 152 3.78 8.37 -4.46
C ARG A 152 4.09 9.51 -5.41
N GLN A 153 4.19 9.24 -6.71
CA GLN A 153 4.43 10.26 -7.73
C GLN A 153 3.34 11.34 -7.73
N LEU A 154 2.09 10.93 -7.54
CA LEU A 154 0.96 11.83 -7.43
C LEU A 154 1.09 12.74 -6.19
N LYS A 155 1.41 12.18 -5.01
CA LYS A 155 1.65 12.98 -3.79
C LYS A 155 2.80 13.97 -3.96
N ASP A 156 3.91 13.54 -4.56
CA ASP A 156 5.07 14.40 -4.76
C ASP A 156 4.76 15.55 -5.73
N THR A 157 4.04 15.27 -6.82
CA THR A 157 3.62 16.27 -7.81
C THR A 157 2.63 17.27 -7.19
N TYR A 158 1.69 16.81 -6.37
CA TYR A 158 0.78 17.69 -5.64
C TYR A 158 1.53 18.60 -4.66
N ARG A 159 2.46 18.05 -3.86
CA ARG A 159 3.28 18.87 -2.96
C ARG A 159 4.05 19.94 -3.73
N ALA A 160 4.74 19.57 -4.80
CA ALA A 160 5.50 20.51 -5.62
C ALA A 160 4.60 21.60 -6.25
N THR A 161 3.36 21.24 -6.63
CA THR A 161 2.38 22.20 -7.16
C THR A 161 1.95 23.20 -6.08
N LEU A 162 1.64 22.74 -4.86
CA LEU A 162 1.28 23.62 -3.75
C LEU A 162 2.44 24.53 -3.36
N GLU A 163 3.68 24.00 -3.31
CA GLU A 163 4.88 24.79 -3.01
C GLU A 163 5.10 25.87 -4.06
N SER A 164 4.91 25.54 -5.34
CA SER A 164 4.99 26.51 -6.44
C SER A 164 3.91 27.59 -6.36
N LEU A 165 2.68 27.24 -5.95
CA LEU A 165 1.60 28.22 -5.73
C LEU A 165 1.93 29.13 -4.54
N GLY A 166 2.43 28.58 -3.43
CA GLY A 166 2.93 29.35 -2.29
C GLY A 166 4.02 30.34 -2.70
N ALA A 167 5.05 29.87 -3.41
CA ALA A 167 6.15 30.70 -3.90
C ALA A 167 5.68 31.80 -4.87
N ALA A 168 4.71 31.51 -5.74
CA ALA A 168 4.15 32.51 -6.64
C ALA A 168 3.42 33.63 -5.88
N LEU A 169 2.71 33.31 -4.79
CA LEU A 169 2.10 34.31 -3.92
C LEU A 169 3.15 35.15 -3.19
N ASP A 170 4.15 34.49 -2.60
CA ASP A 170 5.26 35.16 -1.93
C ASP A 170 5.95 36.14 -2.87
N SER A 171 6.16 35.78 -4.14
CA SER A 171 6.76 36.67 -5.14
C SER A 171 5.95 37.95 -5.43
N ARG A 172 4.64 37.92 -5.18
CA ARG A 172 3.74 39.08 -5.34
C ARG A 172 3.67 39.93 -4.07
N ASP A 173 4.02 39.36 -2.91
CA ASP A 173 4.15 40.08 -1.65
C ASP A 173 5.63 40.48 -1.44
N VAL A 174 5.91 41.34 -0.47
CA VAL A 174 7.30 41.69 -0.08
C VAL A 174 7.95 40.54 0.74
N GLY A 175 7.23 39.42 0.89
CA GLY A 175 7.69 38.20 1.54
C GLY A 175 8.60 37.37 0.63
N THR A 176 9.76 36.97 1.12
CA THR A 176 10.65 36.09 0.35
C THR A 176 10.15 34.65 0.43
N GLU A 177 10.31 33.85 -0.63
CA GLU A 177 10.00 32.41 -0.71
C GLU A 177 10.52 31.61 0.51
N SER A 178 11.61 32.10 1.12
CA SER A 178 12.20 31.53 2.32
C SER A 178 11.27 31.56 3.55
N HIS A 179 10.33 32.51 3.66
CA HIS A 179 9.40 32.64 4.79
C HIS A 179 8.45 31.44 4.90
N SER A 180 7.70 31.15 3.84
CA SER A 180 6.73 30.04 3.82
C SER A 180 7.40 28.70 4.14
N ARG A 181 8.62 28.47 3.64
CA ARG A 181 9.41 27.26 3.96
C ARG A 181 9.82 27.19 5.44
N ARG A 182 10.24 28.30 6.06
CA ARG A 182 10.62 28.33 7.49
C ARG A 182 9.42 28.12 8.40
N VAL A 183 8.34 28.89 8.18
CA VAL A 183 7.12 28.77 8.98
C VAL A 183 6.55 27.36 8.88
N HIS A 184 6.58 26.75 7.70
CA HIS A 184 6.22 25.34 7.51
C HIS A 184 7.05 24.39 8.37
N GLY A 185 8.38 24.49 8.33
CA GLY A 185 9.27 23.67 9.15
C GLY A 185 9.04 23.87 10.66
N TYR A 186 8.90 25.12 11.10
CA TYR A 186 8.63 25.46 12.49
C TYR A 186 7.27 24.93 12.96
N ALA A 187 6.23 25.03 12.14
CA ALA A 187 4.90 24.51 12.45
C ALA A 187 4.93 23.00 12.66
N LEU A 188 5.58 22.24 11.76
CA LEU A 188 5.68 20.78 11.89
C LEU A 188 6.48 20.35 13.12
N ALA A 189 7.60 21.03 13.41
CA ALA A 189 8.39 20.75 14.60
C ALA A 189 7.58 21.02 15.89
N THR A 190 6.83 22.12 15.91
CA THR A 190 5.97 22.50 17.03
C THR A 190 4.80 21.53 17.22
N ALA A 191 4.15 21.13 16.14
CA ALA A 191 3.03 20.19 16.15
C ALA A 191 3.45 18.82 16.71
N ARG A 192 4.61 18.31 16.29
CA ARG A 192 5.18 17.07 16.85
C ARG A 192 5.50 17.22 18.34
N ALA A 193 6.09 18.34 18.76
CA ALA A 193 6.34 18.62 20.17
C ALA A 193 5.04 18.81 21.00
N HIS A 194 3.94 19.13 20.34
CA HIS A 194 2.60 19.23 20.92
C HIS A 194 1.86 17.89 20.98
N GLY A 195 2.32 16.87 20.24
CA GLY A 195 1.69 15.55 20.19
C GLY A 195 0.63 15.39 19.10
N VAL A 196 0.65 16.22 18.07
CA VAL A 196 -0.20 16.06 16.87
C VAL A 196 0.20 14.78 16.15
N SER A 197 -0.79 13.99 15.71
CA SER A 197 -0.54 12.72 15.02
C SER A 197 0.05 12.93 13.63
N GLU A 198 0.87 11.99 13.13
CA GLU A 198 1.46 12.08 11.78
C GLU A 198 0.39 12.10 10.67
N ASP A 199 -0.82 11.58 10.94
CA ASP A 199 -1.94 11.60 10.01
C ASP A 199 -2.58 13.00 9.87
N GLU A 200 -2.44 13.87 10.87
CA GLU A 200 -2.97 15.25 10.87
C GLU A 200 -1.94 16.29 10.39
N LEU A 201 -0.65 15.94 10.37
CA LEU A 201 0.41 16.84 9.91
C LEU A 201 0.26 17.31 8.45
N PRO A 202 -0.26 16.51 7.48
CA PRO A 202 -0.48 16.99 6.12
C PRO A 202 -1.45 18.18 6.05
N ASP A 203 -2.52 18.18 6.84
CA ASP A 203 -3.48 19.28 6.87
C ASP A 203 -2.85 20.55 7.44
N LEU A 204 -2.03 20.41 8.49
CA LEU A 204 -1.23 21.52 9.02
C LEU A 204 -0.25 22.05 7.97
N ALA A 205 0.50 21.17 7.33
CA ALA A 205 1.47 21.52 6.29
C ALA A 205 0.83 22.34 5.17
N HIS A 206 -0.28 21.85 4.63
CA HIS A 206 -1.03 22.54 3.57
C HIS A 206 -1.61 23.87 4.06
N GLY A 207 -2.16 23.91 5.27
CA GLY A 207 -2.73 25.13 5.85
C GLY A 207 -1.69 26.22 6.05
N VAL A 208 -0.48 25.86 6.51
CA VAL A 208 0.65 26.78 6.67
C VAL A 208 1.14 27.27 5.31
N LEU A 209 1.27 26.39 4.31
CA LEU A 209 1.75 26.77 2.99
C LEU A 209 0.78 27.70 2.24
N LEU A 210 -0.53 27.54 2.48
CA LEU A 210 -1.59 28.27 1.79
C LEU A 210 -2.22 29.39 2.64
N HIS A 211 -1.67 29.71 3.82
CA HIS A 211 -2.29 30.66 4.76
C HIS A 211 -2.66 31.99 4.08
N ASP A 212 -1.80 32.46 3.17
CA ASP A 212 -1.93 33.73 2.45
C ASP A 212 -2.45 33.60 1.01
N ILE A 213 -2.95 32.42 0.57
CA ILE A 213 -3.51 32.21 -0.79
C ILE A 213 -4.59 33.23 -1.16
N GLY A 214 -5.34 33.72 -0.18
CA GLY A 214 -6.37 34.72 -0.39
C GLY A 214 -5.86 36.12 -0.75
N LYS A 215 -4.57 36.42 -0.53
CA LYS A 215 -3.94 37.68 -0.98
C LYS A 215 -4.03 37.84 -2.50
N ILE A 216 -4.27 36.73 -3.23
CA ILE A 216 -4.54 36.79 -4.67
C ILE A 216 -5.69 37.75 -5.02
N GLY A 217 -6.71 37.84 -4.17
CA GLY A 217 -7.88 38.69 -4.37
C GLY A 217 -7.74 40.11 -3.80
N ILE A 218 -6.60 40.46 -3.23
CA ILE A 218 -6.35 41.81 -2.69
C ILE A 218 -5.81 42.71 -3.81
N PRO A 219 -6.36 43.94 -4.00
CA PRO A 219 -5.87 44.87 -5.01
C PRO A 219 -4.41 45.26 -4.81
N ASP A 220 -3.63 45.36 -5.91
CA ASP A 220 -2.20 45.70 -5.86
C ASP A 220 -1.94 47.05 -5.19
N ALA A 221 -2.82 48.04 -5.37
CA ALA A 221 -2.70 49.35 -4.73
C ALA A 221 -2.74 49.28 -3.19
N ILE A 222 -3.32 48.21 -2.63
CA ILE A 222 -3.37 47.94 -1.19
C ILE A 222 -2.21 47.01 -0.80
N LEU A 223 -2.03 45.91 -1.52
CA LEU A 223 -1.02 44.89 -1.22
C LEU A 223 0.41 45.45 -1.31
N LEU A 224 0.70 46.27 -2.33
CA LEU A 224 2.04 46.80 -2.62
C LEU A 224 2.24 48.24 -2.13
N LYS A 225 1.34 48.75 -1.27
CA LYS A 225 1.38 50.16 -0.85
C LYS A 225 2.68 50.47 -0.08
N PRO A 226 3.50 51.45 -0.51
CA PRO A 226 4.71 51.84 0.21
C PRO A 226 4.35 52.76 1.39
N GLY A 227 3.80 52.18 2.46
CA GLY A 227 3.40 52.89 3.68
C GLY A 227 2.26 52.23 4.44
N PRO A 228 1.81 52.83 5.57
CA PRO A 228 0.73 52.26 6.36
C PRO A 228 -0.61 52.27 5.59
N LEU A 229 -1.40 51.21 5.78
CA LEU A 229 -2.77 51.12 5.28
C LEU A 229 -3.71 52.02 6.10
N THR A 230 -4.66 52.66 5.42
CA THR A 230 -5.81 53.34 5.99
C THR A 230 -6.79 52.33 6.60
N LYS A 231 -7.80 52.80 7.35
CA LYS A 231 -8.79 51.90 7.98
C LYS A 231 -9.63 51.15 6.93
N GLU A 232 -9.93 51.83 5.84
CA GLU A 232 -10.69 51.31 4.69
C GLU A 232 -9.87 50.25 3.95
N GLU A 233 -8.59 50.52 3.69
CA GLU A 233 -7.67 49.54 3.09
C GLU A 233 -7.43 48.33 4.00
N TRP A 234 -7.34 48.53 5.32
CA TRP A 234 -7.28 47.44 6.30
C TRP A 234 -8.53 46.56 6.26
N THR A 235 -9.71 47.15 6.05
CA THR A 235 -10.96 46.39 5.93
C THR A 235 -10.90 45.44 4.74
N ILE A 236 -10.32 45.89 3.62
CA ILE A 236 -10.10 45.04 2.43
C ILE A 236 -9.02 43.99 2.70
N MET A 237 -7.88 44.38 3.27
CA MET A 237 -6.77 43.45 3.58
C MET A 237 -7.23 42.28 4.47
N ARG A 238 -8.09 42.53 5.46
CA ARG A 238 -8.63 41.49 6.36
C ARG A 238 -9.60 40.51 5.70
N THR A 239 -9.93 40.68 4.42
CA THR A 239 -10.77 39.73 3.68
C THR A 239 -10.00 38.53 3.12
N HIS A 240 -8.66 38.59 3.09
CA HIS A 240 -7.86 37.49 2.50
C HIS A 240 -8.08 36.12 3.16
N PRO A 241 -8.35 35.96 4.48
CA PRO A 241 -8.63 34.62 5.02
C PRO A 241 -9.93 34.03 4.46
N GLU A 242 -10.96 34.86 4.28
CA GLU A 242 -12.25 34.46 3.68
C GLU A 242 -12.12 34.19 2.17
N ILE A 243 -11.30 34.95 1.44
CA ILE A 243 -10.97 34.65 0.04
C ILE A 243 -10.23 33.30 -0.02
N GLY A 244 -9.23 33.10 0.84
CA GLY A 244 -8.41 31.89 0.88
C GLY A 244 -9.22 30.65 1.16
N LYS A 245 -10.10 30.69 2.17
CA LYS A 245 -11.08 29.64 2.45
C LYS A 245 -11.90 29.27 1.21
N ARG A 246 -12.53 30.25 0.55
CA ARG A 246 -13.37 30.02 -0.64
C ARG A 246 -12.61 29.38 -1.80
N LEU A 247 -11.32 29.69 -1.94
CA LEU A 247 -10.48 29.11 -2.99
C LEU A 247 -10.20 27.62 -2.77
N ILE A 248 -10.08 27.18 -1.51
CA ILE A 248 -9.60 25.82 -1.20
C ILE A 248 -10.68 24.89 -0.62
N GLU A 249 -11.81 25.41 -0.14
CA GLU A 249 -12.82 24.63 0.60
C GLU A 249 -13.48 23.50 -0.22
N ASN A 250 -13.51 23.63 -1.54
CA ASN A 250 -14.08 22.62 -2.45
C ASN A 250 -13.05 21.57 -2.91
N ILE A 251 -11.81 21.65 -2.45
CA ILE A 251 -10.74 20.72 -2.80
C ILE A 251 -10.67 19.62 -1.71
N PRO A 252 -11.08 18.37 -1.98
CA PRO A 252 -11.28 17.36 -0.94
C PRO A 252 -10.05 17.11 -0.05
N PHE A 253 -8.85 17.12 -0.62
CA PHE A 253 -7.61 16.86 0.11
C PHE A 253 -7.08 18.08 0.89
N LEU A 254 -7.67 19.27 0.73
CA LEU A 254 -7.32 20.49 1.46
C LEU A 254 -8.33 20.81 2.57
N LYS A 255 -9.33 19.95 2.78
CA LYS A 255 -10.41 20.22 3.73
C LYS A 255 -9.92 20.51 5.14
N GLY A 256 -8.87 19.82 5.62
CA GLY A 256 -8.29 20.09 6.94
C GLY A 256 -7.36 21.31 6.98
N ALA A 257 -6.91 21.81 5.83
CA ALA A 257 -6.15 23.06 5.73
C ALA A 257 -7.06 24.29 5.85
N VAL A 258 -8.34 24.19 5.45
CA VAL A 258 -9.31 25.28 5.44
C VAL A 258 -9.40 26.06 6.76
N PRO A 259 -9.53 25.41 7.94
CA PRO A 259 -9.64 26.13 9.21
C PRO A 259 -8.37 26.89 9.56
N ILE A 260 -7.21 26.44 9.09
CA ILE A 260 -5.93 27.12 9.32
C ILE A 260 -5.87 28.37 8.47
N VAL A 261 -6.10 28.25 7.16
CA VAL A 261 -6.15 29.40 6.24
C VAL A 261 -7.19 30.42 6.68
N TYR A 262 -8.33 29.98 7.21
CA TYR A 262 -9.38 30.90 7.64
C TYR A 262 -9.07 31.63 8.96
N CYS A 263 -8.48 30.92 9.93
CA CYS A 263 -8.33 31.42 11.30
C CYS A 263 -6.90 31.82 11.68
N HIS A 264 -5.95 31.88 10.72
CA HIS A 264 -4.53 32.12 11.04
C HIS A 264 -4.22 33.50 11.66
N HIS A 265 -5.15 34.45 11.56
CA HIS A 265 -5.07 35.76 12.20
C HIS A 265 -5.95 35.90 13.45
N GLU A 266 -6.56 34.79 13.91
CA GLU A 266 -7.23 34.77 15.20
C GLU A 266 -6.21 34.86 16.34
N ARG A 267 -6.64 35.44 17.45
CA ARG A 267 -5.80 35.66 18.63
C ARG A 267 -6.42 34.96 19.82
N TRP A 268 -5.59 34.41 20.71
CA TRP A 268 -6.08 33.68 21.89
C TRP A 268 -7.09 34.49 22.74
N ASP A 269 -6.89 35.81 22.84
CA ASP A 269 -7.75 36.78 23.53
C ASP A 269 -9.06 37.14 22.80
N GLY A 270 -9.26 36.70 21.57
CA GLY A 270 -10.42 37.01 20.72
C GLY A 270 -10.39 38.39 20.08
N ASN A 271 -9.26 39.09 20.11
CA ASN A 271 -9.10 40.37 19.41
C ASN A 271 -8.58 40.19 17.98
N GLY A 272 -8.58 38.94 17.48
CA GLY A 272 -8.18 38.57 16.12
C GLY A 272 -9.29 38.76 15.09
N TYR A 273 -9.07 38.24 13.88
CA TYR A 273 -10.01 38.25 12.77
C TYR A 273 -9.86 36.95 11.95
N PRO A 274 -10.84 36.54 11.14
CA PRO A 274 -12.06 37.26 10.72
C PRO A 274 -13.25 37.18 11.69
N THR A 275 -13.27 36.21 12.60
CA THR A 275 -14.44 35.85 13.41
C THR A 275 -14.33 36.23 14.89
N GLY A 276 -13.13 36.51 15.39
CA GLY A 276 -12.90 36.89 16.80
C GLY A 276 -13.00 35.71 17.76
N LEU A 277 -12.61 34.52 17.29
CA LEU A 277 -12.63 33.28 18.07
C LEU A 277 -11.69 33.38 19.28
N ARG A 278 -12.04 32.73 20.38
CA ARG A 278 -11.28 32.78 21.63
C ARG A 278 -10.77 31.41 22.03
N ALA A 279 -9.56 31.39 22.60
CA ALA A 279 -8.97 30.20 23.18
C ALA A 279 -9.06 28.97 22.25
N GLU A 280 -9.72 27.90 22.71
CA GLU A 280 -9.82 26.61 22.01
C GLU A 280 -10.84 26.59 20.87
N GLU A 281 -11.64 27.65 20.71
CA GLU A 281 -12.48 27.81 19.51
C GLU A 281 -11.62 27.99 18.25
N ILE A 282 -10.38 28.46 18.43
CA ILE A 282 -9.41 28.57 17.35
C ILE A 282 -8.86 27.17 17.05
N PRO A 283 -8.90 26.70 15.79
CA PRO A 283 -8.31 25.42 15.39
C PRO A 283 -6.85 25.32 15.83
N LEU A 284 -6.43 24.15 16.33
CA LEU A 284 -5.08 23.95 16.85
C LEU A 284 -4.00 24.33 15.82
N GLY A 285 -4.19 23.98 14.55
CA GLY A 285 -3.25 24.35 13.50
C GLY A 285 -3.07 25.86 13.32
N ALA A 286 -4.13 26.65 13.46
CA ALA A 286 -4.05 28.11 13.43
C ALA A 286 -3.34 28.68 14.66
N ARG A 287 -3.56 28.08 15.85
CA ARG A 287 -2.84 28.44 17.08
C ARG A 287 -1.33 28.15 16.98
N ILE A 288 -0.97 27.01 16.37
CA ILE A 288 0.43 26.65 16.07
C ILE A 288 1.02 27.67 15.09
N PHE A 289 0.33 27.93 13.98
CA PHE A 289 0.78 28.88 12.97
C PHE A 289 1.06 30.27 13.56
N ALA A 290 0.15 30.82 14.36
CA ALA A 290 0.31 32.15 14.95
C ALA A 290 1.61 32.31 15.77
N VAL A 291 2.02 31.26 16.49
CA VAL A 291 3.28 31.27 17.26
C VAL A 291 4.49 31.26 16.34
N VAL A 292 4.49 30.41 15.32
CA VAL A 292 5.65 30.23 14.44
C VAL A 292 5.81 31.34 13.42
N ASP A 293 4.71 31.96 12.97
CA ASP A 293 4.73 33.14 12.10
C ASP A 293 5.30 34.35 12.84
N ALA A 294 4.86 34.58 14.09
CA ALA A 294 5.44 35.62 14.94
C ALA A 294 6.94 35.39 15.21
N PHE A 295 7.34 34.13 15.44
CA PHE A 295 8.74 33.78 15.61
C PHE A 295 9.57 34.09 14.36
N ASP A 296 9.08 33.71 13.18
CA ASP A 296 9.77 33.98 11.91
C ASP A 296 9.88 35.49 11.65
N ALA A 297 8.79 36.23 11.86
CA ALA A 297 8.74 37.68 11.69
C ALA A 297 9.74 38.43 12.59
N MET A 298 10.03 37.91 13.78
CA MET A 298 11.00 38.49 14.71
C MET A 298 12.45 38.10 14.38
N THR A 299 12.68 36.90 13.85
CA THR A 299 14.03 36.32 13.72
C THR A 299 14.64 36.45 12.33
N PHE A 300 13.93 37.08 11.39
CA PHE A 300 14.40 37.35 10.04
C PHE A 300 14.37 38.84 9.71
N ASP A 301 15.36 39.32 8.96
CA ASP A 301 15.45 40.73 8.58
C ASP A 301 14.31 41.09 7.62
N ARG A 302 13.61 42.18 7.91
CA ARG A 302 12.62 42.78 7.01
C ARG A 302 13.09 44.18 6.60
N PRO A 303 12.61 44.76 5.48
CA PRO A 303 13.07 46.06 4.97
C PRO A 303 13.08 47.21 6.01
N TYR A 304 12.29 47.10 7.08
CA TYR A 304 12.12 48.12 8.13
C TYR A 304 12.43 47.64 9.56
N SER A 305 12.87 46.39 9.76
CA SER A 305 13.17 45.85 11.10
C SER A 305 14.31 44.82 11.07
N LYS A 306 15.29 44.98 11.97
CA LYS A 306 16.38 44.02 12.14
C LYS A 306 15.91 42.79 12.92
N ALA A 307 16.38 41.62 12.50
CA ALA A 307 16.17 40.36 13.20
C ALA A 307 16.69 40.42 14.64
N ILE A 308 15.93 39.85 15.57
CA ILE A 308 16.37 39.61 16.96
C ILE A 308 16.82 38.15 17.15
N SER A 309 17.53 37.89 18.25
CA SER A 309 17.98 36.52 18.56
C SER A 309 16.81 35.59 18.86
N PHE A 310 17.01 34.28 18.64
CA PHE A 310 16.00 33.27 18.98
C PHE A 310 15.58 33.34 20.46
N GLU A 311 16.52 33.61 21.36
CA GLU A 311 16.23 33.78 22.79
C GLU A 311 15.31 34.98 23.05
N ALA A 312 15.58 36.12 22.40
CA ALA A 312 14.73 37.30 22.53
C ALA A 312 13.33 37.07 21.93
N ALA A 313 13.25 36.42 20.77
CA ALA A 313 11.98 36.07 20.14
C ALA A 313 11.16 35.07 21.00
N LYS A 314 11.80 34.05 21.57
CA LYS A 314 11.16 33.10 22.51
C LYS A 314 10.67 33.82 23.77
N ALA A 315 11.45 34.73 24.33
CA ALA A 315 11.03 35.54 25.48
C ALA A 315 9.80 36.41 25.18
N GLU A 316 9.73 36.99 23.97
CA GLU A 316 8.58 37.78 23.55
C GLU A 316 7.32 36.94 23.32
N ILE A 317 7.47 35.73 22.76
CA ILE A 317 6.37 34.75 22.62
C ILE A 317 5.83 34.36 24.00
N VAL A 318 6.71 34.09 24.97
CA VAL A 318 6.32 33.80 26.36
C VAL A 318 5.56 34.98 26.98
N ARG A 319 6.05 36.20 26.78
CA ARG A 319 5.40 37.43 27.29
C ARG A 319 3.97 37.60 26.74
N CYS A 320 3.73 37.15 25.52
CA CYS A 320 2.44 37.23 24.84
C CYS A 320 1.54 35.99 25.03
N ALA A 321 1.98 34.98 25.79
CA ALA A 321 1.19 33.79 26.09
C ALA A 321 -0.08 34.16 26.88
N GLY A 322 -1.22 33.56 26.52
CA GLY A 322 -2.52 33.84 27.13
C GLY A 322 -3.19 35.12 26.67
N SER A 323 -2.55 35.91 25.80
CA SER A 323 -3.16 37.06 25.12
C SER A 323 -3.15 36.86 23.60
N HIS A 324 -1.98 36.92 22.97
CA HIS A 324 -1.85 36.65 21.54
C HIS A 324 -1.85 35.14 21.27
N PHE A 325 -1.10 34.39 22.07
CA PHE A 325 -0.77 33.00 21.78
C PHE A 325 -1.36 32.03 22.80
N ASP A 326 -1.69 30.83 22.35
CA ASP A 326 -2.07 29.71 23.20
C ASP A 326 -0.91 29.31 24.13
N PRO A 327 -1.07 29.36 25.47
CA PRO A 327 -0.04 28.96 26.42
C PRO A 327 0.48 27.52 26.23
N ALA A 328 -0.38 26.58 25.83
CA ALA A 328 -0.01 25.19 25.61
C ALA A 328 0.85 25.03 24.36
N VAL A 329 0.51 25.74 23.28
CA VAL A 329 1.32 25.77 22.05
C VAL A 329 2.66 26.45 22.31
N VAL A 330 2.69 27.56 23.05
CA VAL A 330 3.95 28.23 23.44
C VAL A 330 4.85 27.25 24.20
N THR A 331 4.28 26.51 25.16
CA THR A 331 5.01 25.49 25.92
C THR A 331 5.60 24.42 24.99
N SER A 332 4.86 23.97 23.97
CA SER A 332 5.35 23.01 22.98
C SER A 332 6.43 23.60 22.07
N PHE A 333 6.28 24.84 21.61
CA PHE A 333 7.26 25.55 20.80
C PHE A 333 8.61 25.68 21.52
N LEU A 334 8.59 25.97 22.83
CA LEU A 334 9.81 26.07 23.62
C LEU A 334 10.56 24.75 23.77
N LYS A 335 9.88 23.60 23.64
CA LYS A 335 10.52 22.27 23.62
C LYS A 335 11.26 22.00 22.31
N VAL A 336 10.99 22.75 21.24
CA VAL A 336 11.69 22.59 19.97
C VAL A 336 13.15 23.05 20.12
N PRO A 337 14.15 22.16 19.87
CA PRO A 337 15.55 22.50 20.03
C PRO A 337 16.00 23.64 19.12
N ASN A 338 16.79 24.58 19.63
CA ASN A 338 17.35 25.68 18.83
C ASN A 338 18.14 25.18 17.62
N ALA A 339 18.86 24.06 17.77
CA ALA A 339 19.60 23.44 16.66
C ALA A 339 18.69 23.07 15.48
N LEU A 340 17.48 22.56 15.75
CA LEU A 340 16.51 22.22 14.72
C LEU A 340 15.92 23.48 14.08
N LEU A 341 15.62 24.52 14.87
CA LEU A 341 15.15 25.80 14.35
C LEU A 341 16.18 26.47 13.43
N GLU A 342 17.46 26.35 13.77
CA GLU A 342 18.58 26.86 12.96
C GLU A 342 18.76 26.04 11.68
N GLU A 343 18.65 24.70 11.76
CA GLU A 343 18.70 23.82 10.60
C GLU A 343 17.57 24.14 9.59
N ILE A 344 16.34 24.32 10.07
CA ILE A 344 15.19 24.73 9.25
C ILE A 344 15.46 26.08 8.59
N ARG A 345 16.03 27.03 9.35
CA ARG A 345 16.39 28.35 8.82
C ARG A 345 17.40 28.24 7.69
N GLN A 346 18.46 27.47 7.86
CA GLN A 346 19.52 27.30 6.86
C GLN A 346 18.98 26.68 5.57
N LYS A 347 18.24 25.57 5.68
CA LYS A 347 17.64 24.87 4.54
C LYS A 347 16.62 25.71 3.76
N SER A 348 15.99 26.71 4.40
CA SER A 348 15.02 27.58 3.73
C SER A 348 15.63 28.59 2.76
N VAL A 349 16.94 28.84 2.87
CA VAL A 349 17.69 29.80 2.04
C VAL A 349 18.53 29.08 0.98
N GLU A 350 18.65 27.75 1.08
CA GLU A 350 19.29 26.92 0.06
C GLU A 350 18.37 26.78 -1.18
N PRO A 351 18.93 26.96 -2.39
CA PRO A 351 18.16 26.95 -3.65
C PRO A 351 17.49 25.61 -3.97
#